data_AF-A0A6N3B9V8-F1
#
_entry.id   AF-A0A6N3B9V8-F1
#
_cell.length_a   1.000
_cell.length_b   1.000
_cell.length_c   1.000
_cell.angle_alpha   90.00
_cell.angle_beta   90.00
_cell.angle_gamma   90.00
#
_symmetry.space_group_name_H-M   'P 1'
#
loop_
_entity.id
_entity.type
_entity.pdbx_description
1 polymer ?
#
loop_
_entity_poly.entity_id
_entity_poly.type
_entity_poly.pdbx_seq_one_letter_code
_entity_poly.pdbx_strand_id
1 'polypeptide(L)'
;MKLFQVINLAREYLVLGIIGLIFIGIIYFIFFRKFLKNHMQTNIKKVIVFCILFCYIVIVIGATIFTRSGVYEHANLHLFSSYIEAWNNYSKSYWRNIILNILMFVPFGFLLPLFSYRFKKFYWTLSLGFLFTFGIEVTQYITKRGIFEVDDIMNNWIGALIGYSLVMFLLTSISKEKTKFKPLKLIIYLLPTLATIFAGYKINDIYNSQRFGNLSSNYNYVYDMSKVSLNSKVELKDDEDKEKKVYTLNRLSAEDALNFAQDFFKKLGTSVDKSNIDTYDNQILYSSSDGRYKIMVYLNGGAYSFTDFNCSDNVINQNMDRESVIAALKKYNVKPCDIAEFEQEKEDGKKLSSYRFYVDLNEKNNKLTDGYLTISQSNKILNIYNYIYTYKSYGKYKIISQEEAYDKIKAGQFNSYELYNIKSILIRSIKLCYQLDSKGYYQPVYRFECTIDREGRPIFIPALEEVK
;
A
#
# COMPACT_ATOMS: atom_id res chain seq x y z
N MET A 1 3.12 -2.39 -7.88
CA MET A 1 3.70 -2.67 -9.22
C MET A 1 5.22 -2.67 -9.11
N LYS A 2 5.92 -3.70 -9.60
CA LYS A 2 7.40 -3.76 -9.60
C LYS A 2 7.95 -2.74 -10.63
N LEU A 3 9.16 -2.21 -10.41
CA LEU A 3 9.79 -1.26 -11.35
C LEU A 3 9.85 -1.81 -12.80
N PHE A 4 10.13 -3.11 -12.93
CA PHE A 4 10.10 -3.81 -14.22
C PHE A 4 8.75 -3.73 -14.95
N GLN A 5 7.64 -3.84 -14.21
CA GLN A 5 6.29 -3.71 -14.77
C GLN A 5 6.03 -2.27 -15.25
N VAL A 6 6.52 -1.26 -14.50
CA VAL A 6 6.43 0.15 -14.92
C VAL A 6 7.20 0.38 -16.22
N ILE A 7 8.40 -0.19 -16.35
CA ILE A 7 9.23 -0.05 -17.55
C ILE A 7 8.57 -0.71 -18.76
N ASN A 8 8.02 -1.91 -18.60
CA ASN A 8 7.32 -2.62 -19.70
C ASN A 8 6.09 -1.84 -20.17
N LEU A 9 5.31 -1.33 -19.23
CA LEU A 9 4.13 -0.52 -19.50
C LEU A 9 4.52 0.78 -20.25
N ALA A 10 5.58 1.46 -19.79
CA ALA A 10 6.09 2.64 -20.47
C ALA A 10 6.55 2.32 -21.91
N ARG A 11 7.17 1.15 -22.13
CA ARG A 11 7.57 0.69 -23.46
C ARG A 11 6.36 0.44 -24.37
N GLU A 12 5.30 -0.20 -23.88
CA GLU A 12 4.09 -0.46 -24.65
C GLU A 12 3.39 0.84 -25.10
N TYR A 13 3.18 1.77 -24.17
CA TYR A 13 2.55 3.05 -24.51
C TYR A 13 3.48 3.98 -25.32
N LEU A 14 4.80 3.84 -25.20
CA LEU A 14 5.74 4.54 -26.09
C LEU A 14 5.55 4.13 -27.54
N VAL A 15 5.36 2.82 -27.81
CA VAL A 15 5.09 2.32 -29.17
C VAL A 15 3.78 2.92 -29.70
N LEU A 16 2.72 2.97 -28.87
CA LEU A 16 1.46 3.62 -29.24
C LEU A 16 1.63 5.12 -29.52
N GLY A 17 2.45 5.82 -28.73
CA GLY A 17 2.79 7.22 -28.95
C GLY A 17 3.49 7.46 -30.29
N ILE A 18 4.45 6.59 -30.64
CA ILE A 18 5.15 6.65 -31.94
C ILE A 18 4.19 6.41 -33.11
N ILE A 19 3.31 5.41 -33.01
CA ILE A 19 2.26 5.16 -34.01
C ILE A 19 1.38 6.39 -34.17
N GLY A 20 0.93 6.99 -33.07
CA GLY A 20 0.13 8.23 -33.08
C GLY A 20 0.84 9.39 -33.77
N LEU A 21 2.15 9.58 -33.55
CA LEU A 21 2.95 10.60 -34.24
C LEU A 21 3.03 10.35 -35.76
N ILE A 22 3.16 9.10 -36.19
CA ILE A 22 3.17 8.74 -37.62
C ILE A 22 1.82 9.13 -38.24
N PHE A 23 0.69 8.83 -37.58
CA PHE A 23 -0.63 9.23 -38.05
C PHE A 23 -0.80 10.75 -38.13
N ILE A 24 -0.40 11.49 -37.10
CA ILE A 24 -0.44 12.97 -37.10
C ILE A 24 0.44 13.52 -38.24
N GLY A 25 1.62 12.93 -38.45
CA GLY A 25 2.53 13.28 -39.55
C GLY A 25 1.92 13.03 -40.92
N ILE A 26 1.22 11.91 -41.11
CA ILE A 26 0.51 11.58 -42.36
C ILE A 26 -0.66 12.55 -42.59
N ILE A 27 -1.47 12.83 -41.57
CA ILE A 27 -2.57 13.79 -41.65
C ILE A 27 -2.04 15.18 -41.99
N TYR A 28 -1.00 15.62 -41.29
CA TYR A 28 -0.31 16.88 -41.58
C TYR A 28 0.19 16.90 -43.02
N PHE A 29 0.89 15.85 -43.49
CA PHE A 29 1.41 15.76 -44.85
C PHE A 29 0.29 15.81 -45.91
N ILE A 30 -0.82 15.07 -45.71
CA ILE A 30 -1.97 15.07 -46.62
C ILE A 30 -2.64 16.45 -46.64
N PHE A 31 -2.85 17.06 -45.48
CA PHE A 31 -3.48 18.37 -45.35
C PHE A 31 -2.61 19.48 -45.95
N PHE A 32 -1.30 19.46 -45.68
CA PHE A 32 -0.35 20.45 -46.16
C PHE A 32 -0.13 20.35 -47.67
N ARG A 33 -0.01 19.13 -48.20
CA ARG A 33 0.11 18.88 -49.65
C ARG A 33 -1.13 19.34 -50.42
N LYS A 34 -2.30 19.35 -49.78
CA LYS A 34 -3.59 19.68 -50.43
C LYS A 34 -4.00 21.15 -50.30
N PHE A 35 -3.63 21.86 -49.24
CA PHE A 35 -4.18 23.20 -48.95
C PHE A 35 -3.17 24.35 -48.76
N LEU A 36 -1.92 24.08 -48.36
CA LEU A 36 -0.97 25.14 -48.01
C LEU A 36 0.29 25.00 -48.88
N LYS A 37 0.26 25.62 -50.07
CA LYS A 37 1.47 25.89 -50.84
C LYS A 37 2.33 26.91 -50.07
N ASN A 38 3.19 26.37 -49.21
CA ASN A 38 4.53 26.89 -48.93
C ASN A 38 4.63 28.19 -48.10
N HIS A 39 4.32 28.18 -46.79
CA HIS A 39 4.62 29.34 -45.91
C HIS A 39 4.88 29.02 -44.42
N MET A 40 5.57 27.93 -44.06
CA MET A 40 5.93 27.70 -42.65
C MET A 40 7.40 27.28 -42.49
N GLN A 41 8.26 28.21 -42.08
CA GLN A 41 9.55 27.88 -41.45
C GLN A 41 9.26 27.30 -40.06
N THR A 42 9.07 25.99 -39.97
CA THR A 42 8.90 25.29 -38.69
C THR A 42 10.22 25.24 -37.93
N ASN A 43 10.22 25.72 -36.69
CA ASN A 43 11.37 25.60 -35.80
C ASN A 43 11.51 24.13 -35.36
N ILE A 44 12.48 23.42 -35.92
CA ILE A 44 12.74 21.99 -35.68
C ILE A 44 12.83 21.64 -34.19
N LYS A 45 13.38 22.53 -33.35
CA LYS A 45 13.50 22.30 -31.90
C LYS A 45 12.13 22.22 -31.23
N LYS A 46 11.17 23.06 -31.66
CA LYS A 46 9.79 23.03 -31.14
C LYS A 46 9.06 21.77 -31.59
N VAL A 47 9.31 21.29 -32.81
CA VAL A 47 8.75 20.03 -33.32
C VAL A 47 9.27 18.85 -32.50
N ILE A 48 10.57 18.80 -32.20
CA ILE A 48 11.16 17.74 -31.36
C ILE A 48 10.52 17.76 -29.96
N VAL A 49 10.45 18.92 -29.31
CA VAL A 49 9.83 19.05 -27.98
C VAL A 49 8.37 18.63 -28.01
N PHE A 50 7.62 18.99 -29.06
CA PHE A 50 6.23 18.55 -29.24
C PHE A 50 6.12 17.03 -29.36
N CYS A 51 6.94 16.39 -30.20
CA CYS A 51 6.91 14.94 -30.35
C CYS A 51 7.22 14.22 -29.03
N ILE A 52 8.21 14.70 -28.27
CA ILE A 52 8.54 14.14 -26.95
C ILE A 52 7.37 14.32 -25.99
N LEU A 53 6.79 15.53 -25.91
CA LEU A 53 5.66 15.82 -25.04
C LEU A 53 4.44 14.96 -25.41
N PHE A 54 4.16 14.76 -26.70
CA PHE A 54 3.06 13.93 -27.17
C PHE A 54 3.23 12.47 -26.76
N CYS A 55 4.40 11.86 -27.05
CA CYS A 55 4.67 10.48 -26.63
C CYS A 55 4.58 10.33 -25.11
N TYR A 56 5.10 11.30 -24.36
CA TYR A 56 4.99 11.32 -22.91
C TYR A 56 3.53 11.38 -22.42
N ILE A 57 2.70 12.26 -23.00
CA ILE A 57 1.27 12.35 -22.64
C ILE A 57 0.55 11.01 -22.91
N VAL A 58 0.86 10.35 -24.03
CA VAL A 58 0.29 9.02 -24.34
C VAL A 58 0.70 7.98 -23.29
N ILE A 59 1.96 7.99 -22.84
CA ILE A 59 2.43 7.11 -21.77
C ILE A 59 1.70 7.38 -20.45
N VAL A 60 1.55 8.65 -20.06
CA VAL A 60 0.86 9.02 -18.82
C VAL A 60 -0.59 8.57 -18.87
N ILE A 61 -1.33 8.91 -19.93
CA ILE A 61 -2.74 8.52 -20.10
C ILE A 61 -2.89 6.99 -20.12
N GLY A 62 -1.97 6.30 -20.80
CA GLY A 62 -1.89 4.84 -20.80
C GLY A 62 -1.76 4.25 -19.40
N ALA A 63 -0.77 4.74 -18.65
CA ALA A 63 -0.45 4.28 -17.31
C ALA A 63 -1.52 4.58 -16.25
N THR A 64 -2.24 5.70 -16.40
CA THR A 64 -3.25 6.11 -15.42
C THR A 64 -4.64 5.54 -15.72
N ILE A 65 -5.04 5.43 -16.99
CA ILE A 65 -6.42 5.10 -17.37
C ILE A 65 -6.58 3.63 -17.80
N PHE A 66 -5.58 3.02 -18.45
CA PHE A 66 -5.77 1.74 -19.14
C PHE A 66 -5.24 0.53 -18.39
N THR A 67 -4.45 0.73 -17.33
CA THR A 67 -3.80 -0.34 -16.56
C THR A 67 -4.42 -0.64 -15.21
N ARG A 68 -5.40 0.16 -14.75
CA ARG A 68 -6.16 -0.13 -13.54
C ARG A 68 -7.41 -0.93 -13.92
N SER A 69 -7.50 -2.17 -13.43
CA SER A 69 -8.68 -3.04 -13.55
C SER A 69 -9.36 -3.12 -12.18
N GLY A 70 -10.46 -2.38 -12.03
CA GLY A 70 -11.27 -2.34 -10.83
C GLY A 70 -12.40 -1.34 -11.03
N VAL A 71 -13.61 -1.67 -10.57
CA VAL A 71 -14.73 -0.73 -10.56
C VAL A 71 -14.61 0.09 -9.30
N TYR A 72 -14.15 1.33 -9.43
CA TYR A 72 -14.05 2.28 -8.32
C TYR A 72 -15.17 3.31 -8.46
N GLU A 73 -16.04 3.41 -7.45
CA GLU A 73 -17.22 4.31 -7.49
C GLU A 73 -17.08 5.52 -6.55
N HIS A 74 -15.89 5.78 -6.01
CA HIS A 74 -15.70 6.74 -4.93
C HIS A 74 -14.65 7.80 -5.26
N ALA A 75 -14.82 8.97 -4.64
CA ALA A 75 -13.89 10.09 -4.68
C ALA A 75 -13.34 10.31 -3.27
N ASN A 76 -12.01 10.32 -3.14
CA ASN A 76 -11.33 10.69 -1.92
C ASN A 76 -10.95 12.17 -1.97
N LEU A 77 -11.74 12.98 -1.26
CA LEU A 77 -11.55 14.43 -1.18
C LEU A 77 -10.73 14.87 0.05
N HIS A 78 -10.28 13.92 0.88
CA HIS A 78 -9.52 14.22 2.09
C HIS A 78 -8.03 14.39 1.73
N LEU A 79 -7.60 15.66 1.62
CA LEU A 79 -6.20 15.99 1.42
C LEU A 79 -5.33 15.41 2.55
N PHE A 80 -4.19 14.85 2.17
CA PHE A 80 -3.21 14.11 2.97
C PHE A 80 -3.66 12.74 3.49
N SER A 81 -4.87 12.27 3.17
CA SER A 81 -5.32 10.95 3.63
C SER A 81 -4.40 9.82 3.14
N SER A 82 -3.89 9.89 1.92
CA SER A 82 -2.96 8.89 1.36
C SER A 82 -1.60 8.96 2.03
N TYR A 83 -1.17 10.15 2.46
CA TYR A 83 0.06 10.35 3.22
C TYR A 83 -0.06 9.79 4.63
N ILE A 84 -1.20 10.02 5.29
CA ILE A 84 -1.47 9.47 6.63
C ILE A 84 -1.62 7.95 6.55
N GLU A 85 -2.24 7.41 5.49
CA GLU A 85 -2.28 5.97 5.27
C GLU A 85 -0.89 5.38 5.04
N ALA A 86 -0.05 6.03 4.23
CA ALA A 86 1.34 5.65 4.03
C ALA A 86 2.15 5.72 5.34
N TRP A 87 1.86 6.70 6.19
CA TRP A 87 2.43 6.85 7.53
C TRP A 87 1.98 5.74 8.48
N ASN A 88 0.69 5.47 8.57
CA ASN A 88 0.08 4.47 9.46
C ASN A 88 0.58 3.05 9.15
N ASN A 89 0.69 2.72 7.86
CA ASN A 89 1.21 1.43 7.41
C ASN A 89 2.74 1.38 7.38
N TYR A 90 3.40 2.53 7.24
CA TYR A 90 4.84 2.70 7.00
C TYR A 90 5.40 1.71 5.96
N SER A 91 4.64 1.47 4.90
CA SER A 91 5.00 0.51 3.85
C SER A 91 5.71 1.20 2.70
N LYS A 92 6.78 0.59 2.19
CA LYS A 92 7.50 1.12 1.03
C LYS A 92 6.60 1.19 -0.20
N SER A 93 5.58 0.35 -0.29
CA SER A 93 4.66 0.35 -1.42
C SER A 93 3.85 1.64 -1.48
N TYR A 94 3.29 2.09 -0.35
CA TYR A 94 2.50 3.31 -0.26
C TYR A 94 3.35 4.55 -0.53
N TRP A 95 4.52 4.67 0.13
CA TRP A 95 5.45 5.78 -0.12
C TRP A 95 5.93 5.83 -1.56
N ARG A 96 6.22 4.67 -2.17
CA ARG A 96 6.61 4.59 -3.58
C ARG A 96 5.50 5.11 -4.49
N ASN A 97 4.23 4.82 -4.21
CA ASN A 97 3.12 5.31 -5.03
C ASN A 97 3.05 6.84 -5.01
N ILE A 98 3.15 7.47 -3.84
CA ILE A 98 3.21 8.93 -3.70
C ILE A 98 4.38 9.51 -4.50
N ILE A 99 5.58 8.94 -4.34
CA ILE A 99 6.79 9.40 -5.06
C ILE A 99 6.62 9.25 -6.58
N LEU A 100 6.07 8.13 -7.04
CA LEU A 100 5.85 7.90 -8.46
C LEU A 100 4.82 8.87 -9.05
N ASN A 101 3.78 9.24 -8.30
CA ASN A 101 2.83 10.27 -8.73
C ASN A 101 3.53 11.63 -8.89
N ILE A 102 4.37 12.05 -7.93
CA ILE A 102 5.18 13.27 -8.08
C ILE A 102 6.09 13.18 -9.31
N LEU A 103 6.86 12.10 -9.44
CA LEU A 103 7.83 11.94 -10.54
C LEU A 103 7.16 11.88 -11.91
N MET A 104 5.93 11.35 -11.99
CA MET A 104 5.19 11.22 -13.24
C MET A 104 5.01 12.56 -13.94
N PHE A 105 4.82 13.66 -13.22
CA PHE A 105 4.59 15.01 -13.78
C PHE A 105 5.83 15.91 -13.86
N VAL A 106 7.00 15.46 -13.36
CA VAL A 106 8.26 16.19 -13.54
C VAL A 106 8.59 16.42 -15.02
N PRO A 107 8.48 15.43 -15.94
CA PRO A 107 8.72 15.66 -17.36
C PRO A 107 7.76 16.69 -17.98
N PHE A 108 6.48 16.70 -17.57
CA PHE A 108 5.51 17.69 -18.02
C PHE A 108 5.96 19.12 -17.71
N GLY A 109 6.29 19.38 -16.45
CA GLY A 109 6.75 20.70 -15.99
C GLY A 109 8.07 21.12 -16.66
N PHE A 110 8.94 20.16 -16.96
CA PHE A 110 10.22 20.41 -17.61
C PHE A 110 10.09 20.74 -19.10
N LEU A 111 9.27 20.00 -19.83
CA LEU A 111 9.15 20.12 -21.30
C LEU A 111 8.33 21.33 -21.73
N LEU A 112 7.28 21.69 -20.98
CA LEU A 112 6.33 22.72 -21.39
C LEU A 112 6.97 24.12 -21.58
N PRO A 113 7.87 24.61 -20.69
CA PRO A 113 8.59 25.88 -20.89
C PRO A 113 9.53 25.89 -22.11
N LEU A 114 9.96 24.73 -22.60
CA LEU A 114 10.80 24.60 -23.81
C LEU A 114 9.98 24.76 -25.08
N PHE A 115 8.68 24.44 -25.04
CA PHE A 115 7.79 24.52 -26.19
C PHE A 115 7.46 25.97 -26.57
N SER A 116 7.19 26.84 -25.58
CA SER A 116 6.81 28.23 -25.82
C SER A 116 7.28 29.18 -24.72
N TYR A 117 7.64 30.41 -25.11
CA TYR A 117 8.03 31.47 -24.18
C TYR A 117 6.91 31.81 -23.18
N ARG A 118 5.64 31.64 -23.56
CA ARG A 118 4.50 31.85 -22.64
C ARG A 118 4.57 30.92 -21.43
N PHE A 119 5.01 29.69 -21.62
CA PHE A 119 5.13 28.67 -20.57
C PHE A 119 6.36 28.85 -19.67
N LYS A 120 7.29 29.77 -20.01
CA LYS A 120 8.35 30.20 -19.08
C LYS A 120 7.84 31.05 -17.93
N LYS A 121 6.57 31.47 -17.96
CA LYS A 121 5.91 32.07 -16.80
C LYS A 121 5.28 30.95 -15.98
N PHE A 122 5.66 30.85 -14.70
CA PHE A 122 5.32 29.72 -13.84
C PHE A 122 3.81 29.44 -13.80
N TYR A 123 2.98 30.49 -13.70
CA TYR A 123 1.53 30.35 -13.61
C TYR A 123 0.92 29.65 -14.83
N TRP A 124 1.42 29.87 -16.05
CA TRP A 124 0.92 29.14 -17.22
C TRP A 124 1.23 27.65 -17.17
N THR A 125 2.46 27.29 -16.77
CA THR A 125 2.87 25.89 -16.69
C THR A 125 2.17 25.16 -15.56
N LEU A 126 2.09 25.77 -14.38
CA LEU A 126 1.44 25.17 -13.22
C LEU A 126 -0.08 25.07 -13.38
N SER A 127 -0.74 26.08 -13.98
CA SER A 127 -2.18 26.00 -14.27
C SER A 127 -2.49 24.91 -15.29
N LEU A 128 -1.67 24.75 -16.34
CA LEU A 128 -1.87 23.64 -17.28
C LEU A 128 -1.58 22.29 -16.65
N GLY A 129 -0.56 22.20 -15.77
CA GLY A 129 -0.27 21.00 -14.99
C GLY A 129 -1.45 20.60 -14.10
N PHE A 130 -2.02 21.57 -13.36
CA PHE A 130 -3.22 21.38 -12.55
C PHE A 130 -4.42 20.91 -13.39
N LEU A 131 -4.73 21.60 -14.48
CA LEU A 131 -5.85 21.24 -15.36
C LEU A 131 -5.67 19.85 -15.97
N PHE A 132 -4.44 19.48 -16.34
CA PHE A 132 -4.16 18.18 -16.91
C PHE A 132 -4.35 17.07 -15.87
N THR A 133 -3.78 17.20 -14.67
CA THR A 133 -3.98 16.19 -13.62
C THR A 133 -5.43 16.13 -13.15
N PHE A 134 -6.12 17.25 -13.03
CA PHE A 134 -7.54 17.29 -12.71
C PHE A 134 -8.37 16.57 -13.79
N GLY A 135 -8.05 16.79 -15.06
CA GLY A 135 -8.67 16.09 -16.18
C GLY A 135 -8.45 14.57 -16.16
N ILE A 136 -7.26 14.11 -15.74
CA ILE A 136 -6.97 12.68 -15.55
C ILE A 136 -7.89 12.09 -14.48
N GLU A 137 -7.94 12.69 -13.28
CA GLU A 137 -8.76 12.20 -12.17
C GLU A 137 -10.26 12.22 -12.52
N VAL A 138 -10.75 13.30 -13.13
CA VAL A 138 -12.15 13.39 -13.60
C VAL A 138 -12.46 12.29 -14.61
N THR A 139 -11.53 12.02 -15.53
CA THR A 139 -11.71 10.95 -16.52
C THR A 139 -11.72 9.58 -15.84
N GLN A 140 -10.83 9.32 -14.88
CA GLN A 140 -10.80 8.06 -14.12
C GLN A 140 -12.09 7.85 -13.33
N TYR A 141 -12.61 8.91 -12.70
CA TYR A 141 -13.88 8.89 -11.98
C TYR A 141 -15.08 8.59 -12.89
N ILE A 142 -15.21 9.32 -14.02
CA ILE A 142 -16.32 9.11 -14.97
C ILE A 142 -16.25 7.73 -15.62
N THR A 143 -15.05 7.25 -15.93
CA THR A 143 -14.86 5.93 -16.56
C THR A 143 -14.86 4.77 -15.56
N LYS A 144 -14.99 5.04 -14.26
CA LYS A 144 -14.92 4.08 -13.14
C LYS A 144 -13.65 3.24 -13.12
N ARG A 145 -12.55 3.78 -13.66
CA ARG A 145 -11.25 3.09 -13.76
C ARG A 145 -10.28 3.44 -12.63
N GLY A 146 -10.68 4.35 -11.74
CA GLY A 146 -9.89 4.76 -10.58
C GLY A 146 -10.73 5.56 -9.60
N ILE A 147 -10.19 5.72 -8.39
CA ILE A 147 -10.69 6.63 -7.36
C ILE A 147 -10.23 8.04 -7.76
N PHE A 148 -11.12 9.04 -7.66
CA PHE A 148 -10.69 10.43 -7.76
C PHE A 148 -9.92 10.79 -6.49
N GLU A 149 -8.61 11.03 -6.58
CA GLU A 149 -7.77 11.28 -5.40
C GLU A 149 -7.19 12.70 -5.41
N VAL A 150 -7.62 13.53 -4.46
CA VAL A 150 -7.11 14.92 -4.35
C VAL A 150 -5.61 14.95 -4.07
N ASP A 151 -5.09 13.95 -3.35
CA ASP A 151 -3.65 13.80 -3.13
C ASP A 151 -2.89 13.58 -4.44
N ASP A 152 -3.46 12.87 -5.41
CA ASP A 152 -2.81 12.61 -6.70
C ASP A 152 -2.71 13.89 -7.54
N ILE A 153 -3.74 14.75 -7.50
CA ILE A 153 -3.69 16.10 -8.08
C ILE A 153 -2.56 16.92 -7.46
N MET A 154 -2.46 16.92 -6.12
CA MET A 154 -1.40 17.64 -5.41
C MET A 154 -0.01 17.08 -5.78
N ASN A 155 0.17 15.77 -5.77
CA ASN A 155 1.42 15.09 -6.09
C ASN A 155 1.89 15.44 -7.50
N ASN A 156 1.00 15.30 -8.48
CA ASN A 156 1.27 15.63 -9.88
C ASN A 156 1.60 17.12 -10.05
N TRP A 157 0.89 18.00 -9.34
CA TRP A 157 1.16 19.43 -9.37
C TRP A 157 2.53 19.79 -8.77
N ILE A 158 2.93 19.17 -7.65
CA ILE A 158 4.28 19.28 -7.08
C ILE A 158 5.32 18.78 -8.09
N GLY A 159 5.05 17.67 -8.78
CA GLY A 159 5.87 17.16 -9.88
C GLY A 159 6.09 18.19 -10.98
N ALA A 160 5.01 18.82 -11.46
CA ALA A 160 5.07 19.88 -12.46
C ALA A 160 5.87 21.09 -11.96
N LEU A 161 5.74 21.47 -10.68
CA LEU A 161 6.53 22.53 -10.06
C LEU A 161 8.02 22.20 -10.01
N ILE A 162 8.39 20.99 -9.63
CA ILE A 162 9.78 20.53 -9.62
C ILE A 162 10.34 20.56 -11.05
N GLY A 163 9.65 19.95 -12.01
CA GLY A 163 10.06 19.94 -13.42
C GLY A 163 10.26 21.33 -14.01
N TYR A 164 9.30 22.23 -13.78
CA TYR A 164 9.38 23.63 -14.19
C TYR A 164 10.59 24.32 -13.58
N SER A 165 10.82 24.13 -12.28
CA SER A 165 11.91 24.80 -11.59
C SER A 165 13.26 24.29 -12.06
N LEU A 166 13.40 22.98 -12.32
CA LEU A 166 14.61 22.39 -12.89
C LEU A 166 14.94 22.95 -14.29
N VAL A 167 13.97 23.04 -15.21
CA VAL A 167 14.23 23.59 -16.54
C VAL A 167 14.56 25.08 -16.48
N MET A 168 13.89 25.84 -15.61
CA MET A 168 14.17 27.26 -15.43
C MET A 168 15.54 27.51 -14.78
N PHE A 169 15.95 26.66 -13.85
CA PHE A 169 17.31 26.65 -13.30
C PHE A 169 18.35 26.45 -14.42
N LEU A 170 18.17 25.45 -15.28
CA LEU A 170 19.08 25.18 -16.40
C LEU A 170 19.15 26.34 -17.39
N LEU A 171 17.98 26.84 -17.84
CA LEU A 171 17.90 27.97 -18.77
C LEU A 171 18.54 29.24 -18.20
N THR A 172 18.35 29.50 -16.90
CA THR A 172 18.94 30.67 -16.22
C THR A 172 20.43 30.49 -15.98
N SER A 173 20.89 29.27 -15.70
CA SER A 173 22.32 28.98 -15.53
C SER A 173 23.10 29.26 -16.82
N ILE A 174 22.57 28.80 -17.95
CA ILE A 174 23.18 28.95 -19.29
C ILE A 174 23.01 30.38 -19.84
N SER A 175 22.06 31.17 -19.34
CA SER A 175 21.83 32.52 -19.84
C SER A 175 23.05 33.43 -19.59
N LYS A 176 23.39 34.27 -20.57
CA LYS A 176 24.43 35.31 -20.44
C LYS A 176 23.98 36.52 -19.60
N GLU A 177 22.85 36.41 -18.91
CA GLU A 177 22.27 37.47 -18.06
C GLU A 177 23.22 37.76 -16.88
N LYS A 178 23.72 39.00 -16.79
CA LYS A 178 24.64 39.46 -15.72
C LYS A 178 23.91 40.20 -14.58
N THR A 179 22.62 39.98 -14.40
CA THR A 179 21.85 40.68 -13.34
C THR A 179 22.31 40.25 -11.94
N LYS A 180 22.37 41.20 -11.00
CA LYS A 180 22.66 40.92 -9.58
C LYS A 180 21.71 39.92 -8.91
N PHE A 181 20.51 39.72 -9.48
CA PHE A 181 19.49 38.81 -8.97
C PHE A 181 19.60 37.36 -9.49
N LYS A 182 20.52 37.08 -10.42
CA LYS A 182 20.72 35.73 -10.98
C LYS A 182 20.94 34.64 -9.90
N PRO A 183 21.84 34.78 -8.90
CA PRO A 183 22.03 33.75 -7.88
C PRO A 183 20.77 33.51 -7.05
N LEU A 184 20.03 34.57 -6.69
CA LEU A 184 18.78 34.45 -5.95
C LEU A 184 17.73 33.67 -6.75
N LYS A 185 17.57 33.94 -8.06
CA LYS A 185 16.67 33.18 -8.94
C LYS A 185 17.03 31.68 -8.96
N LEU A 186 18.32 31.35 -9.06
CA LEU A 186 18.78 29.95 -9.07
C LEU A 186 18.46 29.24 -7.75
N ILE A 187 18.65 29.90 -6.60
CA ILE A 187 18.27 29.35 -5.30
C ILE A 187 16.76 29.11 -5.25
N ILE A 188 15.95 30.08 -5.67
CA ILE A 188 14.48 29.95 -5.71
C ILE A 188 14.04 28.75 -6.56
N TYR A 189 14.69 28.51 -7.71
CA TYR A 189 14.37 27.35 -8.54
C TYR A 189 14.80 26.00 -7.93
N LEU A 190 15.73 25.97 -6.98
CA LEU A 190 16.08 24.73 -6.28
C LEU A 190 15.15 24.45 -5.08
N LEU A 191 14.52 25.49 -4.50
CA LEU A 191 13.70 25.37 -3.29
C LEU A 191 12.63 24.27 -3.37
N PRO A 192 11.80 24.14 -4.43
CA PRO A 192 10.77 23.11 -4.47
C PRO A 192 11.34 21.68 -4.38
N THR A 193 12.46 21.43 -5.06
CA THR A 193 13.12 20.12 -5.05
C THR A 193 13.71 19.83 -3.66
N LEU A 194 14.43 20.80 -3.09
CA LEU A 194 15.04 20.65 -1.76
C LEU A 194 13.98 20.51 -0.66
N ALA A 195 12.89 21.27 -0.73
CA ALA A 195 11.78 21.16 0.21
C ALA A 195 11.11 19.79 0.15
N THR A 196 10.92 19.21 -1.04
CA THR A 196 10.34 17.87 -1.21
C THR A 196 11.25 16.78 -0.63
N ILE A 197 12.56 16.86 -0.90
CA ILE A 197 13.55 15.93 -0.33
C ILE A 197 13.61 16.07 1.20
N PHE A 198 13.65 17.30 1.70
CA PHE A 198 13.68 17.58 3.13
C PHE A 198 12.41 17.08 3.84
N ALA A 199 11.24 17.25 3.24
CA ALA A 199 9.99 16.70 3.78
C ALA A 199 10.05 15.17 3.90
N GLY A 200 10.49 14.47 2.85
CA GLY A 200 10.69 13.02 2.89
C GLY A 200 11.69 12.58 3.96
N TYR A 201 12.82 13.29 4.06
CA TYR A 201 13.81 13.05 5.12
C TYR A 201 13.20 13.25 6.52
N LYS A 202 12.48 14.36 6.75
CA LYS A 202 11.86 14.67 8.04
C LYS A 202 10.80 13.66 8.43
N ILE A 203 9.97 13.20 7.50
CA ILE A 203 9.01 12.12 7.75
C ILE A 203 9.74 10.86 8.23
N ASN A 204 10.80 10.45 7.51
CA ASN A 204 11.59 9.28 7.87
C ASN A 204 12.29 9.44 9.23
N ASP A 205 12.87 10.60 9.49
CA ASP A 205 13.55 10.95 10.75
C ASP A 205 12.58 10.91 11.95
N ILE A 206 11.41 11.55 11.81
CA ILE A 206 10.35 11.50 12.83
C ILE A 206 9.95 10.06 13.10
N TYR A 207 9.66 9.27 12.06
CA TYR A 207 9.31 7.86 12.23
C TYR A 207 10.39 7.09 12.97
N ASN A 208 11.66 7.21 12.56
CA ASN A 208 12.77 6.48 13.18
C ASN A 208 12.96 6.86 14.65
N SER A 209 12.69 8.12 15.01
CA SER A 209 12.74 8.60 16.40
C SER A 209 11.60 8.11 17.28
N GLN A 210 10.47 7.66 16.71
CA GLN A 210 9.36 7.13 17.50
C GLN A 210 9.76 5.87 18.25
N ARG A 211 9.27 5.71 19.48
CA ARG A 211 9.50 4.49 20.25
C ARG A 211 8.85 3.27 19.61
N PHE A 212 7.56 3.39 19.30
CA PHE A 212 6.76 2.36 18.66
C PHE A 212 6.55 2.69 17.18
N GLY A 213 6.16 1.68 16.41
CA GLY A 213 5.67 1.89 15.06
C GLY A 213 4.22 2.38 15.06
N ASN A 214 3.79 2.81 13.88
CA ASN A 214 2.40 3.18 13.65
C ASN A 214 1.54 1.92 13.43
N LEU A 215 0.28 2.01 13.82
CA LEU A 215 -0.73 0.98 13.60
C LEU A 215 -1.55 1.33 12.35
N SER A 216 -1.82 0.34 11.49
CA SER A 216 -2.64 0.52 10.28
C SER A 216 -4.11 0.82 10.60
N SER A 217 -4.56 0.53 11.82
CA SER A 217 -5.88 0.87 12.35
C SER A 217 -6.05 2.35 12.69
N ASN A 218 -4.96 3.12 12.74
CA ASN A 218 -5.07 4.58 12.85
C ASN A 218 -5.91 5.14 11.71
N TYR A 219 -6.76 6.11 12.03
CA TYR A 219 -7.54 6.84 11.05
C TYR A 219 -6.62 7.62 10.10
N ASN A 220 -7.05 7.73 8.85
CA ASN A 220 -6.37 8.49 7.79
C ASN A 220 -7.09 9.80 7.44
N TYR A 221 -8.34 9.95 7.85
CA TYR A 221 -9.10 11.20 7.86
C TYR A 221 -10.21 11.12 8.91
N VAL A 222 -10.83 12.26 9.20
CA VAL A 222 -11.94 12.34 10.16
C VAL A 222 -13.27 12.24 9.42
N TYR A 223 -14.11 11.30 9.84
CA TYR A 223 -15.47 11.12 9.31
C TYR A 223 -16.41 12.22 9.82
N ASP A 224 -17.28 12.73 8.96
CA ASP A 224 -18.39 13.57 9.39
C ASP A 224 -19.48 12.70 10.04
N MET A 225 -19.50 12.72 11.37
CA MET A 225 -20.44 11.94 12.18
C MET A 225 -21.80 12.64 12.39
N SER A 226 -21.99 13.87 11.89
CA SER A 226 -23.19 14.68 12.17
C SER A 226 -24.50 14.05 11.70
N LYS A 227 -24.45 13.23 10.65
CA LYS A 227 -25.60 12.52 10.06
C LYS A 227 -25.56 11.01 10.30
N VAL A 228 -24.58 10.52 11.05
CA VAL A 228 -24.40 9.09 11.30
C VAL A 228 -25.17 8.69 12.55
N SER A 229 -26.05 7.70 12.42
CA SER A 229 -26.70 7.11 13.59
C SER A 229 -25.74 6.15 14.29
N LEU A 230 -25.12 6.61 15.38
CA LEU A 230 -24.21 5.80 16.22
C LEU A 230 -24.96 5.29 17.46
N ASN A 231 -25.08 3.97 17.58
CA ASN A 231 -25.73 3.30 18.71
C ASN A 231 -24.82 2.21 19.30
N SER A 232 -24.93 1.97 20.61
CA SER A 232 -24.25 0.86 21.29
C SER A 232 -25.26 -0.07 21.96
N LYS A 233 -25.09 -1.38 21.80
CA LYS A 233 -25.82 -2.41 22.56
C LYS A 233 -25.10 -2.84 23.84
N VAL A 234 -23.98 -2.22 24.13
CA VAL A 234 -23.06 -2.63 25.20
C VAL A 234 -22.84 -1.44 26.13
N GLU A 235 -22.90 -1.72 27.42
CA GLU A 235 -22.42 -0.77 28.43
C GLU A 235 -20.90 -0.63 28.31
N LEU A 236 -20.42 0.61 28.20
CA LEU A 236 -18.99 0.90 28.25
C LEU A 236 -18.51 0.61 29.67
N LYS A 237 -17.59 -0.34 29.82
CA LYS A 237 -16.99 -0.70 31.09
C LYS A 237 -15.49 -0.57 30.96
N ASP A 238 -14.92 0.34 31.73
CA ASP A 238 -13.47 0.49 31.74
C ASP A 238 -12.80 -0.75 32.33
N ASP A 239 -11.67 -1.13 31.75
CA ASP A 239 -10.82 -2.18 32.30
C ASP A 239 -10.32 -1.75 33.69
N GLU A 240 -10.38 -2.66 34.67
CA GLU A 240 -9.79 -2.42 36.00
C GLU A 240 -8.28 -2.14 35.90
N ASP A 241 -7.60 -2.79 34.95
CA ASP A 241 -6.18 -2.58 34.68
C ASP A 241 -5.99 -1.50 33.60
N LYS A 242 -5.66 -0.29 34.05
CA LYS A 242 -5.36 0.87 33.19
C LYS A 242 -4.00 0.78 32.48
N GLU A 243 -3.24 -0.28 32.71
CA GLU A 243 -1.99 -0.51 32.01
C GLU A 243 -1.99 -1.87 31.33
N LYS A 244 -1.44 -1.96 30.13
CA LYS A 244 -1.30 -3.21 29.39
C LYS A 244 0.13 -3.40 28.90
N LYS A 245 0.52 -4.67 28.78
CA LYS A 245 1.84 -5.01 28.26
C LYS A 245 1.89 -4.74 26.76
N VAL A 246 2.98 -4.19 26.29
CA VAL A 246 3.37 -4.24 24.88
C VAL A 246 4.36 -5.39 24.73
N TYR A 247 4.30 -6.08 23.59
CA TYR A 247 5.20 -7.20 23.31
C TYR A 247 6.01 -6.94 22.04
N THR A 248 7.08 -7.71 21.85
CA THR A 248 7.87 -7.70 20.61
C THR A 248 7.95 -9.09 20.01
N LEU A 249 8.08 -9.14 18.68
CA LEU A 249 8.43 -10.37 17.98
C LEU A 249 9.94 -10.49 17.82
N ASN A 250 10.40 -11.74 17.78
CA ASN A 250 11.72 -12.00 17.22
C ASN A 250 11.65 -11.81 15.69
N ARG A 251 12.61 -11.10 15.11
CA ARG A 251 12.69 -10.94 13.65
C ARG A 251 13.79 -11.85 13.11
N LEU A 252 13.42 -12.71 12.16
CA LEU A 252 14.35 -13.59 11.45
C LEU A 252 15.23 -12.77 10.51
N SER A 253 16.49 -13.17 10.37
CA SER A 253 17.32 -12.71 9.26
C SER A 253 16.86 -13.36 7.94
N ALA A 254 17.27 -12.77 6.80
CA ALA A 254 16.99 -13.38 5.50
C ALA A 254 17.64 -14.78 5.37
N GLU A 255 18.78 -14.99 6.04
CA GLU A 255 19.47 -16.27 6.10
C GLU A 255 18.68 -17.30 6.92
N ASP A 256 18.16 -16.92 8.09
CA ASP A 256 17.31 -17.80 8.91
C ASP A 256 16.04 -18.22 8.15
N ALA A 257 15.41 -17.26 7.45
CA ALA A 257 14.24 -17.53 6.63
C ALA A 257 14.56 -18.48 5.46
N LEU A 258 15.73 -18.31 4.83
CA LEU A 258 16.19 -19.19 3.76
C LEU A 258 16.48 -20.61 4.28
N ASN A 259 17.17 -20.73 5.42
CA ASN A 259 17.45 -22.01 6.05
C ASN A 259 16.16 -22.75 6.41
N PHE A 260 15.18 -22.03 6.98
CA PHE A 260 13.85 -22.58 7.24
C PHE A 260 13.18 -23.13 5.97
N ALA A 261 13.18 -22.36 4.87
CA ALA A 261 12.60 -22.80 3.60
C ALA A 261 13.35 -23.99 2.98
N GLN A 262 14.69 -24.02 3.09
CA GLN A 262 15.52 -25.13 2.65
C GLN A 262 15.20 -26.42 3.39
N ASP A 263 15.11 -26.36 4.73
CA ASP A 263 14.77 -27.53 5.54
C ASP A 263 13.36 -28.04 5.24
N PHE A 264 12.41 -27.12 5.04
CA PHE A 264 11.04 -27.45 4.67
C PHE A 264 10.99 -28.20 3.33
N PHE A 265 11.61 -27.67 2.28
CA PHE A 265 11.62 -28.29 0.95
C PHE A 265 12.47 -29.57 0.89
N LYS A 266 13.57 -29.65 1.65
CA LYS A 266 14.37 -30.86 1.75
C LYS A 266 13.54 -32.04 2.26
N LYS A 267 12.62 -31.81 3.19
CA LYS A 267 11.70 -32.84 3.69
C LYS A 267 10.72 -33.34 2.61
N LEU A 268 10.38 -32.48 1.67
CA LEU A 268 9.53 -32.79 0.51
C LEU A 268 10.32 -33.37 -0.68
N GLY A 269 11.64 -33.59 -0.52
CA GLY A 269 12.50 -34.16 -1.55
C GLY A 269 12.91 -33.18 -2.64
N THR A 270 12.88 -31.88 -2.37
CA THR A 270 13.27 -30.82 -3.32
C THR A 270 14.15 -29.76 -2.65
N SER A 271 14.51 -28.71 -3.38
CA SER A 271 15.36 -27.61 -2.90
C SER A 271 14.75 -26.26 -3.25
N VAL A 272 15.19 -25.20 -2.56
CA VAL A 272 14.84 -23.82 -2.94
C VAL A 272 15.47 -23.48 -4.29
N ASP A 273 14.68 -22.95 -5.22
CA ASP A 273 15.18 -22.30 -6.42
C ASP A 273 15.76 -20.94 -6.07
N LYS A 274 17.09 -20.86 -5.99
CA LYS A 274 17.80 -19.62 -5.65
C LYS A 274 17.65 -18.53 -6.71
N SER A 275 17.25 -18.88 -7.95
CA SER A 275 17.01 -17.91 -9.02
C SER A 275 15.62 -17.27 -8.93
N ASN A 276 14.72 -17.85 -8.13
CA ASN A 276 13.32 -17.47 -8.03
C ASN A 276 12.92 -17.20 -6.56
N ILE A 277 13.61 -16.23 -5.96
CA ILE A 277 13.35 -15.70 -4.62
C ILE A 277 12.73 -14.31 -4.76
N ASP A 278 11.53 -14.15 -4.22
CA ASP A 278 10.79 -12.89 -4.22
C ASP A 278 10.78 -12.28 -2.81
N THR A 279 11.53 -11.19 -2.64
CA THR A 279 11.63 -10.47 -1.36
C THR A 279 10.65 -9.31 -1.29
N TYR A 280 9.92 -9.22 -0.18
CA TYR A 280 9.02 -8.13 0.19
C TYR A 280 9.47 -7.48 1.51
N ASP A 281 8.73 -6.48 2.01
CA ASP A 281 9.14 -5.69 3.18
C ASP A 281 9.28 -6.51 4.48
N ASN A 282 8.37 -7.47 4.72
CA ASN A 282 8.38 -8.32 5.92
C ASN A 282 8.27 -9.82 5.62
N GLN A 283 8.40 -10.22 4.36
CA GLN A 283 8.22 -11.61 3.97
C GLN A 283 9.10 -11.95 2.76
N ILE A 284 9.49 -13.21 2.65
CA ILE A 284 10.25 -13.73 1.52
C ILE A 284 9.51 -14.94 0.97
N LEU A 285 9.24 -14.94 -0.33
CA LEU A 285 8.63 -16.04 -1.05
C LEU A 285 9.73 -16.88 -1.70
N TYR A 286 9.76 -18.15 -1.35
CA TYR A 286 10.65 -19.15 -1.89
C TYR A 286 9.87 -20.13 -2.75
N SER A 287 10.35 -20.38 -3.96
CA SER A 287 9.82 -21.42 -4.86
C SER A 287 10.71 -22.66 -4.82
N SER A 288 10.13 -23.84 -4.99
CA SER A 288 10.91 -25.06 -5.16
C SER A 288 11.52 -25.15 -6.56
N SER A 289 12.64 -25.87 -6.69
CA SER A 289 13.36 -26.06 -7.96
C SER A 289 12.59 -26.81 -9.04
N ASP A 290 11.59 -27.60 -8.64
CA ASP A 290 10.64 -28.27 -9.53
C ASP A 290 9.41 -27.43 -9.88
N GLY A 291 9.30 -26.21 -9.33
CA GLY A 291 8.18 -25.28 -9.55
C GLY A 291 6.87 -25.66 -8.85
N ARG A 292 6.84 -26.76 -8.09
CA ARG A 292 5.60 -27.30 -7.49
C ARG A 292 5.14 -26.56 -6.24
N TYR A 293 6.07 -26.17 -5.38
CA TYR A 293 5.77 -25.63 -4.07
C TYR A 293 6.17 -24.17 -3.97
N LYS A 294 5.42 -23.42 -3.17
CA LYS A 294 5.89 -22.13 -2.66
C LYS A 294 5.70 -22.05 -1.17
N ILE A 295 6.66 -21.40 -0.51
CA ILE A 295 6.57 -21.06 0.90
C ILE A 295 6.90 -19.57 1.08
N MET A 296 6.00 -18.86 1.74
CA MET A 296 6.18 -17.46 2.11
C MET A 296 6.47 -17.39 3.60
N VAL A 297 7.68 -16.95 3.94
CA VAL A 297 8.16 -16.85 5.32
C VAL A 297 8.08 -15.39 5.75
N TYR A 298 7.38 -15.13 6.85
CA TYR A 298 7.26 -13.82 7.46
C TYR A 298 8.42 -13.60 8.44
N LEU A 299 9.20 -12.56 8.20
CA LEU A 299 10.41 -12.27 8.97
C LEU A 299 10.08 -11.92 10.42
N ASN A 300 8.99 -11.18 10.66
CA ASN A 300 8.50 -10.97 12.02
C ASN A 300 7.84 -12.27 12.53
N GLY A 301 8.43 -12.87 13.56
CA GLY A 301 7.86 -14.00 14.29
C GLY A 301 8.06 -15.38 13.65
N GLY A 302 8.52 -15.46 12.40
CA GLY A 302 8.79 -16.74 11.73
C GLY A 302 7.53 -17.50 11.32
N ALA A 303 6.39 -16.82 11.27
CA ALA A 303 5.16 -17.34 10.66
C ALA A 303 5.39 -17.64 9.17
N TYR A 304 4.56 -18.50 8.58
CA TYR A 304 4.70 -18.85 7.17
C TYR A 304 3.37 -19.32 6.56
N SER A 305 3.29 -19.22 5.24
CA SER A 305 2.29 -19.92 4.44
C SER A 305 2.96 -20.80 3.40
N PHE A 306 2.42 -21.98 3.17
CA PHE A 306 2.91 -22.96 2.20
C PHE A 306 1.76 -23.41 1.31
N THR A 307 2.05 -23.58 0.02
CA THR A 307 1.09 -24.07 -0.98
C THR A 307 1.75 -25.09 -1.92
N ASP A 308 1.06 -26.19 -2.19
CA ASP A 308 1.34 -27.15 -3.27
C ASP A 308 0.46 -26.86 -4.49
N PHE A 309 1.06 -26.36 -5.57
CA PHE A 309 0.36 -25.90 -6.77
C PHE A 309 -0.01 -27.02 -7.75
N ASN A 310 0.48 -28.25 -7.56
CA ASN A 310 0.20 -29.37 -8.47
C ASN A 310 -1.02 -30.21 -8.06
N CYS A 311 -1.75 -29.81 -7.01
CA CYS A 311 -2.96 -30.49 -6.57
C CYS A 311 -4.21 -29.81 -7.14
N SER A 312 -5.18 -30.59 -7.63
CA SER A 312 -6.44 -30.07 -8.18
C SER A 312 -7.20 -29.25 -7.13
N ASP A 313 -7.81 -28.14 -7.55
CA ASP A 313 -8.57 -27.19 -6.72
C ASP A 313 -9.78 -27.79 -5.95
N ASN A 314 -10.14 -29.04 -6.25
CA ASN A 314 -11.17 -29.76 -5.49
C ASN A 314 -10.62 -30.22 -4.13
N VAL A 315 -10.64 -29.30 -3.16
CA VAL A 315 -10.38 -29.55 -1.74
C VAL A 315 -11.48 -30.46 -1.20
N ILE A 316 -11.12 -31.69 -0.86
CA ILE A 316 -11.99 -32.67 -0.21
C ILE A 316 -11.34 -33.03 1.12
N ASN A 317 -11.74 -32.37 2.20
CA ASN A 317 -11.26 -32.71 3.53
C ASN A 317 -12.02 -33.95 4.05
N GLN A 318 -11.27 -34.98 4.46
CA GLN A 318 -11.84 -36.14 5.15
C GLN A 318 -12.02 -35.85 6.64
N ASN A 319 -13.03 -36.39 7.31
CA ASN A 319 -13.13 -36.17 8.75
C ASN A 319 -11.92 -36.80 9.47
N MET A 320 -11.04 -35.98 10.06
CA MET A 320 -9.81 -36.41 10.73
C MET A 320 -9.74 -35.80 12.13
N ASP A 321 -9.37 -36.63 13.10
CA ASP A 321 -9.11 -36.16 14.46
C ASP A 321 -7.77 -35.41 14.57
N ARG A 322 -7.55 -34.79 15.73
CA ARG A 322 -6.36 -33.98 16.03
C ARG A 322 -5.06 -34.72 15.75
N GLU A 323 -4.94 -35.97 16.22
CA GLU A 323 -3.71 -36.75 16.12
C GLU A 323 -3.41 -37.18 14.68
N SER A 324 -4.45 -37.50 13.90
CA SER A 324 -4.32 -37.80 12.48
C SER A 324 -3.82 -36.59 11.69
N VAL A 325 -4.31 -35.38 12.01
CA VAL A 325 -3.84 -34.14 11.37
C VAL A 325 -2.38 -33.86 11.75
N ILE A 326 -2.00 -34.05 13.03
CA ILE A 326 -0.60 -33.92 13.48
C ILE A 326 0.29 -34.91 12.74
N ALA A 327 -0.16 -36.16 12.55
CA ALA A 327 0.60 -37.17 11.81
C ALA A 327 0.81 -36.78 10.34
N ALA A 328 -0.19 -36.16 9.70
CA ALA A 328 -0.06 -35.64 8.34
C ALA A 328 0.95 -34.49 8.26
N LEU A 329 0.92 -33.55 9.21
CA LEU A 329 1.83 -32.40 9.27
C LEU A 329 3.30 -32.78 9.48
N LYS A 330 3.58 -33.88 10.17
CA LYS A 330 4.96 -34.39 10.36
C LYS A 330 5.70 -34.61 9.03
N LYS A 331 4.97 -34.93 7.95
CA LYS A 331 5.54 -35.09 6.60
C LYS A 331 6.10 -33.77 6.04
N TYR A 332 5.62 -32.63 6.53
CA TYR A 332 6.00 -31.27 6.13
C TYR A 332 6.91 -30.59 7.15
N ASN A 333 7.42 -31.33 8.14
CA ASN A 333 8.19 -30.78 9.27
C ASN A 333 7.41 -29.73 10.10
N VAL A 334 6.09 -29.82 10.12
CA VAL A 334 5.22 -28.92 10.87
C VAL A 334 4.74 -29.62 12.14
N LYS A 335 4.89 -28.93 13.28
CA LYS A 335 4.33 -29.36 14.56
C LYS A 335 3.45 -28.22 15.10
N PRO A 336 2.15 -28.44 15.37
CA PRO A 336 1.31 -27.46 16.05
C PRO A 336 1.87 -27.12 17.44
N CYS A 337 1.52 -25.95 17.96
CA CYS A 337 1.87 -25.56 19.32
C CYS A 337 1.22 -26.53 20.33
N ASP A 338 1.96 -26.94 21.36
CA ASP A 338 1.49 -27.97 22.31
C ASP A 338 0.26 -27.51 23.10
N ILE A 339 0.10 -26.20 23.30
CA ILE A 339 -1.03 -25.56 24.00
C ILE A 339 -2.19 -25.20 23.06
N ALA A 340 -2.09 -25.48 21.76
CA ALA A 340 -3.12 -25.10 20.82
C ALA A 340 -4.36 -26.01 20.95
N GLU A 341 -5.52 -25.37 21.00
CA GLU A 341 -6.81 -26.01 20.84
C GLU A 341 -7.02 -26.42 19.39
N PHE A 342 -7.83 -27.46 19.14
CA PHE A 342 -8.07 -28.01 17.82
C PHE A 342 -9.54 -27.95 17.46
N GLU A 343 -9.84 -27.44 16.27
CA GLU A 343 -11.18 -27.41 15.71
C GLU A 343 -11.21 -27.81 14.24
N GLN A 344 -12.39 -28.25 13.80
CA GLN A 344 -12.71 -28.56 12.42
C GLN A 344 -13.63 -27.46 11.87
N GLU A 345 -13.13 -26.69 10.92
CA GLU A 345 -13.91 -25.62 10.30
C GLU A 345 -14.83 -26.20 9.20
N LYS A 346 -16.07 -25.72 9.17
CA LYS A 346 -17.09 -26.17 8.21
C LYS A 346 -17.66 -24.98 7.44
N GLU A 347 -17.60 -25.05 6.12
CA GLU A 347 -18.30 -24.17 5.20
C GLU A 347 -19.81 -24.41 5.32
N ASP A 348 -20.57 -23.32 5.51
CA ASP A 348 -22.02 -23.29 5.78
C ASP A 348 -22.49 -24.24 6.91
N GLY A 349 -21.59 -24.56 7.85
CA GLY A 349 -21.84 -25.51 8.94
C GLY A 349 -21.98 -26.97 8.51
N LYS A 350 -21.83 -27.28 7.21
CA LYS A 350 -22.08 -28.62 6.65
C LYS A 350 -20.83 -29.29 6.11
N LYS A 351 -20.05 -28.59 5.29
CA LYS A 351 -18.93 -29.19 4.53
C LYS A 351 -17.60 -28.85 5.21
N LEU A 352 -16.81 -29.85 5.57
CA LEU A 352 -15.50 -29.66 6.20
C LEU A 352 -14.57 -28.87 5.26
N SER A 353 -14.13 -27.69 5.69
CA SER A 353 -13.31 -26.75 4.89
C SER A 353 -11.83 -26.81 5.25
N SER A 354 -11.50 -27.01 6.53
CA SER A 354 -10.15 -26.90 7.05
C SER A 354 -10.04 -27.49 8.46
N TYR A 355 -8.81 -27.78 8.88
CA TYR A 355 -8.49 -28.01 10.29
C TYR A 355 -7.74 -26.82 10.82
N ARG A 356 -8.03 -26.45 12.06
CA ARG A 356 -7.42 -25.30 12.70
C ARG A 356 -6.92 -25.66 14.08
N PHE A 357 -5.68 -25.27 14.33
CA PHE A 357 -5.11 -25.21 15.66
C PHE A 357 -5.00 -23.74 16.05
N TYR A 358 -5.49 -23.32 17.21
CA TYR A 358 -5.43 -21.92 17.62
C TYR A 358 -5.01 -21.77 19.08
N VAL A 359 -4.44 -20.61 19.39
CA VAL A 359 -4.09 -20.16 20.74
C VAL A 359 -4.65 -18.75 20.88
N ASP A 360 -5.49 -18.50 21.88
CA ASP A 360 -6.03 -17.17 22.14
C ASP A 360 -5.29 -16.53 23.33
N LEU A 361 -4.41 -15.58 23.03
CA LEU A 361 -3.69 -14.73 24.01
C LEU A 361 -3.15 -15.48 25.24
N ASN A 362 -2.52 -16.64 25.05
CA ASN A 362 -1.98 -17.42 26.17
C ASN A 362 -0.66 -16.81 26.66
N GLU A 363 -0.71 -16.14 27.81
CA GLU A 363 0.46 -15.55 28.46
C GLU A 363 1.08 -16.51 29.50
N LYS A 364 2.35 -16.86 29.32
CA LYS A 364 3.13 -17.69 30.27
C LYS A 364 4.60 -17.30 30.25
N ASN A 365 5.23 -17.19 31.42
CA ASN A 365 6.66 -16.90 31.57
C ASN A 365 7.14 -15.66 30.78
N ASN A 366 6.41 -14.54 30.88
CA ASN A 366 6.66 -13.29 30.13
C ASN A 366 6.68 -13.44 28.60
N LYS A 367 6.03 -14.48 28.08
CA LYS A 367 5.78 -14.67 26.66
C LYS A 367 4.29 -14.77 26.41
N LEU A 368 3.83 -14.14 25.34
CA LEU A 368 2.48 -14.27 24.83
C LEU A 368 2.53 -15.19 23.61
N THR A 369 1.67 -16.19 23.55
CA THR A 369 1.47 -16.99 22.35
C THR A 369 0.05 -16.75 21.84
N ASP A 370 -0.07 -16.40 20.57
CA ASP A 370 -1.35 -16.01 19.97
C ASP A 370 -1.36 -16.35 18.47
N GLY A 371 -2.54 -16.65 17.94
CA GLY A 371 -2.76 -16.88 16.52
C GLY A 371 -3.22 -18.30 16.19
N TYR A 372 -3.01 -18.71 14.94
CA TYR A 372 -3.59 -19.95 14.43
C TYR A 372 -2.73 -20.63 13.36
N LEU A 373 -2.95 -21.94 13.23
CA LEU A 373 -2.43 -22.80 12.18
C LEU A 373 -3.63 -23.43 11.45
N THR A 374 -3.85 -23.05 10.20
CA THR A 374 -4.94 -23.60 9.37
C THR A 374 -4.39 -24.47 8.26
N ILE A 375 -5.07 -25.59 8.01
CA ILE A 375 -4.66 -26.62 7.05
C ILE A 375 -5.85 -26.91 6.15
N SER A 376 -5.61 -26.88 4.85
CA SER A 376 -6.56 -27.36 3.84
C SER A 376 -5.95 -28.53 3.09
N GLN A 377 -6.75 -29.57 2.86
CA GLN A 377 -6.29 -30.78 2.19
C GLN A 377 -7.31 -31.35 1.22
N SER A 378 -6.77 -32.08 0.25
CA SER A 378 -7.53 -33.05 -0.53
C SER A 378 -7.00 -34.44 -0.15
N ASN A 379 -6.44 -35.21 -1.09
CA ASN A 379 -5.69 -36.45 -0.79
C ASN A 379 -4.32 -36.21 -0.13
N LYS A 380 -3.82 -34.97 -0.17
CA LYS A 380 -2.58 -34.48 0.45
C LYS A 380 -2.83 -33.07 0.99
N ILE A 381 -1.96 -32.60 1.89
CA ILE A 381 -2.02 -31.21 2.38
C ILE A 381 -1.69 -30.28 1.22
N LEU A 382 -2.62 -29.37 0.92
CA LEU A 382 -2.52 -28.41 -0.18
C LEU A 382 -2.02 -27.06 0.32
N ASN A 383 -2.60 -26.54 1.41
CA ASN A 383 -2.10 -25.35 2.07
C ASN A 383 -1.85 -25.56 3.56
N ILE A 384 -0.80 -24.90 4.06
CA ILE A 384 -0.53 -24.72 5.48
C ILE A 384 -0.36 -23.23 5.74
N TYR A 385 -1.14 -22.68 6.64
CA TYR A 385 -1.06 -21.30 7.08
C TYR A 385 -0.72 -21.28 8.56
N ASN A 386 0.55 -21.06 8.90
CA ASN A 386 1.00 -20.99 10.29
C ASN A 386 1.26 -19.54 10.68
N TYR A 387 0.29 -18.95 11.38
CA TYR A 387 0.31 -17.61 11.93
C TYR A 387 0.26 -17.63 13.45
N ILE A 388 0.82 -18.66 14.09
CA ILE A 388 1.05 -18.67 15.53
C ILE A 388 2.34 -17.92 15.82
N TYR A 389 2.23 -16.90 16.64
CA TYR A 389 3.31 -16.02 17.03
C TYR A 389 3.63 -16.17 18.51
N THR A 390 4.93 -16.10 18.83
CA THR A 390 5.40 -16.02 20.22
C THR A 390 6.07 -14.68 20.44
N TYR A 391 5.47 -13.87 21.30
CA TYR A 391 5.92 -12.53 21.64
C TYR A 391 6.65 -12.51 22.98
N LYS A 392 7.65 -11.64 23.13
CA LYS A 392 8.32 -11.37 24.40
C LYS A 392 7.77 -10.07 24.99
N SER A 393 7.50 -10.06 26.30
CA SER A 393 7.09 -8.83 26.99
C SER A 393 8.15 -7.74 26.84
N TYR A 394 7.74 -6.56 26.37
CA TYR A 394 8.59 -5.39 26.21
C TYR A 394 8.49 -4.43 27.41
N GLY A 395 7.27 -4.20 27.91
CA GLY A 395 7.00 -3.33 29.05
C GLY A 395 5.51 -3.12 29.26
N LYS A 396 5.11 -2.50 30.37
CA LYS A 396 3.73 -2.13 30.68
C LYS A 396 3.51 -0.63 30.43
N TYR A 397 2.38 -0.27 29.84
CA TYR A 397 2.07 1.10 29.41
C TYR A 397 0.61 1.42 29.69
N LYS A 398 0.32 2.68 29.97
CA LYS A 398 -1.04 3.17 30.15
C LYS A 398 -1.85 3.04 28.87
N ILE A 399 -3.11 2.69 29.04
CA ILE A 399 -4.10 2.65 27.96
C ILE A 399 -5.24 3.61 28.26
N ILE A 400 -5.83 4.14 27.18
CA ILE A 400 -7.08 4.91 27.24
C ILE A 400 -8.24 4.00 27.67
N SER A 401 -9.29 4.61 28.18
CA SER A 401 -10.52 3.95 28.61
C SER A 401 -11.38 3.48 27.43
N GLN A 402 -12.37 2.60 27.67
CA GLN A 402 -13.31 2.22 26.62
C GLN A 402 -14.18 3.41 26.20
N GLU A 403 -14.50 4.29 27.14
CA GLU A 403 -15.22 5.53 26.89
C GLU A 403 -14.41 6.48 26.01
N GLU A 404 -13.12 6.69 26.31
CA GLU A 404 -12.23 7.49 25.47
C GLU A 404 -12.09 6.92 24.06
N ALA A 405 -11.99 5.59 23.93
CA ALA A 405 -11.95 4.93 22.62
C ALA A 405 -13.28 5.08 21.85
N TYR A 406 -14.41 5.02 22.54
CA TYR A 406 -15.73 5.28 21.97
C TYR A 406 -15.91 6.74 21.54
N ASP A 407 -15.36 7.69 22.31
CA ASP A 407 -15.37 9.11 21.96
C ASP A 407 -14.53 9.41 20.71
N LYS A 408 -13.44 8.68 20.47
CA LYS A 408 -12.73 8.73 19.18
C LYS A 408 -13.64 8.30 18.03
N ILE A 409 -14.48 7.27 18.21
CA ILE A 409 -15.47 6.87 17.19
C ILE A 409 -16.50 7.96 16.97
N LYS A 410 -17.05 8.57 18.04
CA LYS A 410 -17.98 9.72 17.93
C LYS A 410 -17.37 10.90 17.19
N ALA A 411 -16.07 11.14 17.41
CA ALA A 411 -15.32 12.20 16.75
C ALA A 411 -14.93 11.85 15.30
N GLY A 412 -15.31 10.68 14.79
CA GLY A 412 -14.95 10.24 13.44
C GLY A 412 -13.49 9.83 13.26
N GLN A 413 -12.75 9.59 14.36
CA GLN A 413 -11.33 9.26 14.38
C GLN A 413 -11.10 7.75 14.37
N PHE A 414 -11.60 7.08 13.33
CA PHE A 414 -11.39 5.64 13.14
C PHE A 414 -11.09 5.33 11.68
N ASN A 415 -10.45 4.19 11.42
CA ASN A 415 -10.27 3.69 10.07
C ASN A 415 -11.34 2.65 9.75
N SER A 416 -12.03 2.82 8.62
CA SER A 416 -12.92 1.82 8.05
C SER A 416 -12.63 1.73 6.57
N TYR A 417 -11.77 0.77 6.21
CA TYR A 417 -11.35 0.55 4.84
C TYR A 417 -12.57 0.53 3.89
N GLU A 418 -12.48 1.32 2.83
CA GLU A 418 -13.43 1.33 1.70
C GLU A 418 -14.81 1.98 1.99
N LEU A 419 -15.01 2.64 3.13
CA LEU A 419 -16.27 3.34 3.43
C LEU A 419 -16.08 4.86 3.44
N TYR A 420 -16.78 5.56 2.56
CA TYR A 420 -16.76 7.03 2.49
C TYR A 420 -18.06 7.69 2.95
N ASN A 421 -19.18 6.94 2.93
CA ASN A 421 -20.52 7.44 3.26
C ASN A 421 -21.22 6.50 4.23
N ILE A 422 -20.84 6.57 5.50
CA ILE A 422 -21.46 5.79 6.56
C ILE A 422 -22.80 6.43 6.93
N LYS A 423 -23.88 5.66 7.06
CA LYS A 423 -25.19 6.15 7.53
C LYS A 423 -25.47 5.74 8.98
N SER A 424 -25.00 4.57 9.38
CA SER A 424 -25.30 3.97 10.66
C SER A 424 -24.17 3.08 11.16
N ILE A 425 -23.89 3.15 12.46
CA ILE A 425 -22.95 2.30 13.18
C ILE A 425 -23.65 1.75 14.42
N LEU A 426 -23.70 0.43 14.54
CA LEU A 426 -24.21 -0.26 15.72
C LEU A 426 -23.09 -1.09 16.35
N ILE A 427 -22.64 -0.70 17.54
CA ILE A 427 -21.65 -1.46 18.32
C ILE A 427 -22.34 -2.64 19.01
N ARG A 428 -21.79 -3.84 18.82
CA ARG A 428 -22.33 -5.11 19.35
C ARG A 428 -21.51 -5.69 20.49
N SER A 429 -20.20 -5.53 20.44
CA SER A 429 -19.28 -5.97 21.49
C SER A 429 -18.00 -5.15 21.40
N ILE A 430 -17.31 -5.02 22.53
CA ILE A 430 -16.01 -4.36 22.62
C ILE A 430 -15.07 -5.36 23.26
N LYS A 431 -13.89 -5.54 22.68
CA LYS A 431 -12.83 -6.36 23.29
C LYS A 431 -11.49 -5.69 23.15
N LEU A 432 -10.67 -5.78 24.19
CA LEU A 432 -9.26 -5.47 24.08
C LEU A 432 -8.55 -6.63 23.39
N CYS A 433 -7.80 -6.32 22.34
CA CYS A 433 -6.95 -7.28 21.64
C CYS A 433 -5.63 -6.61 21.30
N TYR A 434 -4.85 -7.18 20.39
CA TYR A 434 -3.54 -6.69 20.03
C TYR A 434 -3.35 -6.64 18.51
N GLN A 435 -2.54 -5.69 18.06
CA GLN A 435 -2.16 -5.55 16.66
C GLN A 435 -0.65 -5.30 16.54
N LEU A 436 -0.05 -5.85 15.49
CA LEU A 436 1.35 -5.62 15.20
C LEU A 436 1.50 -4.27 14.52
N ASP A 437 2.40 -3.44 15.06
CA ASP A 437 2.75 -2.16 14.47
C ASP A 437 3.81 -2.29 13.37
N SER A 438 4.07 -1.20 12.67
CA SER A 438 5.06 -1.14 11.60
C SER A 438 6.53 -1.34 12.03
N LYS A 439 6.85 -1.31 13.32
CA LYS A 439 8.19 -1.61 13.88
C LYS A 439 8.29 -3.01 14.51
N GLY A 440 7.22 -3.78 14.52
CA GLY A 440 7.19 -5.14 15.07
C GLY A 440 6.84 -5.23 16.57
N TYR A 441 6.26 -4.19 17.16
CA TYR A 441 5.66 -4.26 18.49
C TYR A 441 4.19 -4.66 18.40
N TYR A 442 3.77 -5.55 19.29
CA TYR A 442 2.39 -5.99 19.43
C TYR A 442 1.73 -5.13 20.50
N GLN A 443 0.90 -4.19 20.06
CA GLN A 443 0.30 -3.14 20.88
C GLN A 443 -1.17 -3.43 21.17
N PRO A 444 -1.69 -3.05 22.36
CA PRO A 444 -3.09 -3.20 22.69
C PRO A 444 -3.97 -2.28 21.84
N VAL A 445 -5.09 -2.80 21.37
CA VAL A 445 -6.12 -2.07 20.60
C VAL A 445 -7.52 -2.50 21.03
N TYR A 446 -8.45 -1.56 21.08
CA TYR A 446 -9.86 -1.87 21.24
C TYR A 446 -10.48 -2.25 19.91
N ARG A 447 -11.06 -3.45 19.84
CA ARG A 447 -11.84 -3.92 18.71
C ARG A 447 -13.32 -3.83 19.05
N PHE A 448 -13.99 -2.90 18.38
CA PHE A 448 -15.43 -2.72 18.40
C PHE A 448 -16.03 -3.57 17.28
N GLU A 449 -16.79 -4.61 17.61
CA GLU A 449 -17.57 -5.33 16.61
C GLU A 449 -18.79 -4.51 16.25
N CYS A 450 -18.85 -4.03 15.01
CA CYS A 450 -19.90 -3.14 14.54
C CYS A 450 -20.75 -3.78 13.45
N THR A 451 -22.00 -3.35 13.36
CA THR A 451 -22.77 -3.40 12.11
C THR A 451 -22.78 -2.00 11.52
N ILE A 452 -22.07 -1.81 10.41
CA ILE A 452 -21.99 -0.55 9.66
C ILE A 452 -22.85 -0.72 8.42
N ASP A 453 -23.91 0.08 8.28
CA ASP A 453 -24.83 0.04 7.13
C ASP A 453 -25.33 -1.37 6.75
N ARG A 454 -25.66 -2.16 7.79
CA ARG A 454 -26.15 -3.56 7.75
C ARG A 454 -25.07 -4.62 7.50
N GLU A 455 -23.83 -4.23 7.33
CA GLU A 455 -22.69 -5.16 7.18
C GLU A 455 -21.90 -5.29 8.48
N GLY A 456 -21.49 -6.51 8.83
CA GLY A 456 -20.64 -6.77 9.99
C GLY A 456 -19.19 -6.39 9.70
N ARG A 457 -18.67 -5.36 10.38
CA ARG A 457 -17.28 -4.89 10.22
C ARG A 457 -16.73 -4.41 11.57
N PRO A 458 -15.51 -4.81 11.96
CA PRO A 458 -14.90 -4.29 13.18
C PRO A 458 -14.31 -2.89 12.97
N ILE A 459 -14.34 -2.07 14.01
CA ILE A 459 -13.56 -0.83 14.13
C ILE A 459 -12.46 -1.06 15.16
N PHE A 460 -11.23 -0.65 14.84
CA PHE A 460 -10.08 -0.77 15.73
C PHE A 460 -9.62 0.61 16.18
N ILE A 461 -9.41 0.77 17.48
CA ILE A 461 -8.89 2.00 18.08
C ILE A 461 -7.62 1.65 18.87
N PRO A 462 -6.47 2.28 18.57
CA PRO A 462 -5.26 2.14 19.39
C PRO A 462 -5.54 2.43 20.85
N ALA A 463 -5.12 1.53 21.75
CA ALA A 463 -5.42 1.67 23.16
C ALA A 463 -4.31 2.41 23.92
N LEU A 464 -3.06 2.41 23.45
CA LEU A 464 -1.98 3.10 24.16
C LEU A 464 -2.25 4.60 24.28
N GLU A 465 -2.06 5.13 25.48
CA GLU A 465 -2.11 6.57 25.73
C GLU A 465 -0.94 7.24 24.98
N GLU A 466 -1.23 8.30 24.23
CA GLU A 466 -0.16 9.04 23.54
C GLU A 466 0.77 9.66 24.59
N VAL A 467 2.04 9.27 24.56
CA VAL A 467 3.08 9.92 25.37
C VAL A 467 3.28 11.31 24.75
N LYS A 468 2.63 12.31 25.35
CA LYS A 468 2.72 13.72 24.94
C LYS A 468 4.14 14.27 25.04
#